data_AF-A0A972G2T5-F1
#
_entry.id   AF-A0A972G2T5-F1
#
_cell.length_a   1.000
_cell.length_b   1.000
_cell.length_c   1.000
_cell.angle_alpha   90.00
_cell.angle_beta   90.00
_cell.angle_gamma   90.00
#
_symmetry.space_group_name_H-M   'P 1'
#
loop_
_entity.id
_entity.type
_entity.pdbx_description
1 polymer ?
#
loop_
_entity_poly.entity_id
_entity_poly.type
_entity_poly.pdbx_seq_one_letter_code
_entity_poly.pdbx_strand_id
1 'polypeptide(L)'
;MKSFITCSLFLVCVAGFSQKNHAAAQLIAQADDSEKSIQKHTATTTPDLKTAKDDELLLAAKNADSETKIAIATELVERKSPKTEQLFRDFLEDNRTVIQKLGSISYETTSAAELFSAVARQKEKAERKKYYEKTNSKNVQNELKGLFGRDYSTKWTVAECDAFLPKLTAMALAKNEVHPQTLNQIFETLQYKSKNYERIKFFARKYASEELLATLARFKNPSDVTFLKEQKEKSYLAISYFPDAGFFGTLKEASPSFYTNQDYQNAVCAYKTAQSKALLDTMCDSIFSNQKDKTQRDDALFQLYGLIEKQNFKPYASVLKKIDALMAKR
;
A
#
# COMPACT_ATOMS: atom_id res chain seq x y z
N MET A 1 13.81 49.32 9.99
CA MET A 1 13.04 48.97 8.77
C MET A 1 13.71 47.77 8.13
N LYS A 2 12.94 46.72 7.81
CA LYS A 2 13.28 45.41 7.18
C LYS A 2 13.40 44.22 8.15
N SER A 3 12.23 43.70 8.53
CA SER A 3 12.04 42.33 9.01
C SER A 3 12.19 41.35 7.85
N PHE A 4 13.10 40.38 7.97
CA PHE A 4 13.10 39.18 7.15
C PHE A 4 12.04 38.23 7.67
N ILE A 5 10.97 38.04 6.90
CA ILE A 5 9.96 37.01 7.14
C ILE A 5 10.51 35.70 6.59
N THR A 6 11.05 34.86 7.47
CA THR A 6 11.44 33.50 7.16
C THR A 6 10.17 32.66 7.05
N CYS A 7 9.70 32.45 5.82
CA CYS A 7 8.59 31.55 5.53
C CYS A 7 9.05 30.10 5.75
N SER A 8 8.82 29.59 6.96
CA SER A 8 9.06 28.18 7.28
C SER A 8 7.98 27.34 6.62
N LEU A 9 8.33 26.63 5.53
CA LEU A 9 7.51 25.55 5.01
C LEU A 9 7.42 24.44 6.07
N PHE A 10 6.30 24.40 6.79
CA PHE A 10 5.92 23.24 7.58
C PHE A 10 5.53 22.11 6.61
N LEU A 11 6.48 21.22 6.35
CA LEU A 11 6.21 19.89 5.82
C LEU A 11 5.41 19.12 6.87
N VAL A 12 4.09 19.08 6.71
CA VAL A 12 3.24 18.18 7.49
C VAL A 12 3.56 16.75 7.04
N CYS A 13 4.32 16.03 7.87
CA CYS A 13 4.57 14.61 7.73
C CYS A 13 3.24 13.85 7.72
N VAL A 14 2.74 13.52 6.53
CA VAL A 14 1.70 12.51 6.35
C VAL A 14 2.34 11.17 6.68
N ALA A 15 1.90 10.58 7.77
CA ALA A 15 2.37 9.30 8.25
C ALA A 15 2.17 8.19 7.18
N GLY A 16 3.29 7.59 6.78
CA GLY A 16 3.37 6.20 6.34
C GLY A 16 2.55 5.81 5.11
N PHE A 17 2.90 6.34 3.94
CA PHE A 17 2.68 5.61 2.68
C PHE A 17 3.87 4.67 2.45
N SER A 18 3.58 3.38 2.28
CA SER A 18 4.56 2.39 1.83
C SER A 18 5.11 2.83 0.46
N GLN A 19 6.44 2.87 0.32
CA GLN A 19 7.15 3.34 -0.88
C GLN A 19 6.74 2.60 -2.17
N LYS A 20 6.19 1.37 -2.06
CA LYS A 20 5.62 0.64 -3.20
C LYS A 20 4.49 1.42 -3.90
N ASN A 21 3.69 2.20 -3.17
CA ASN A 21 2.59 2.97 -3.74
C ASN A 21 3.01 4.34 -4.29
N HIS A 22 4.12 4.92 -3.82
CA HIS A 22 4.67 6.13 -4.44
C HIS A 22 5.35 5.83 -5.78
N ALA A 23 6.05 4.69 -5.87
CA ALA A 23 6.57 4.18 -7.14
C ALA A 23 5.43 3.82 -8.09
N ALA A 24 4.37 3.15 -7.62
CA ALA A 24 3.18 2.86 -8.45
C ALA A 24 2.45 4.14 -8.91
N ALA A 25 2.28 5.14 -8.04
CA ALA A 25 1.61 6.40 -8.39
C ALA A 25 2.45 7.29 -9.33
N GLN A 26 3.79 7.25 -9.24
CA GLN A 26 4.69 7.91 -10.20
C GLN A 26 4.82 7.13 -11.52
N LEU A 27 4.79 5.79 -11.49
CA LEU A 27 4.80 4.95 -12.69
C LEU A 27 3.48 5.02 -13.47
N ILE A 28 2.34 5.22 -12.80
CA ILE A 28 1.05 5.48 -13.47
C ILE A 28 1.09 6.80 -14.26
N ALA A 29 1.74 7.83 -13.72
CA ALA A 29 1.93 9.10 -14.44
C ALA A 29 2.92 8.99 -15.62
N GLN A 30 3.83 8.01 -15.61
CA GLN A 30 4.77 7.75 -16.71
C GLN A 30 4.26 6.72 -17.72
N ALA A 31 3.29 5.89 -17.37
CA ALA A 31 2.69 4.89 -18.26
C ALA A 31 1.73 5.52 -19.29
N ASP A 32 1.15 6.69 -19.01
CA ASP A 32 0.23 7.39 -19.92
C ASP A 32 0.92 7.94 -21.19
N ASP A 33 2.24 8.19 -21.16
CA ASP A 33 3.02 8.54 -22.36
C ASP A 33 3.28 7.33 -23.29
N SER A 34 2.87 6.11 -22.88
CA SER A 34 3.05 4.86 -23.64
C SER A 34 1.77 4.26 -24.23
N GLU A 35 0.65 5.01 -24.23
CA GLU A 35 -0.66 4.63 -24.80
C GLU A 35 -0.69 4.30 -26.31
N LYS A 36 0.48 4.15 -26.97
CA LYS A 36 0.58 3.63 -28.34
C LYS A 36 0.71 2.10 -28.46
N SER A 37 0.60 1.31 -27.38
CA SER A 37 0.80 -0.15 -27.47
C SER A 37 -0.36 -1.04 -27.01
N ILE A 38 -1.59 -0.53 -26.90
CA ILE A 38 -2.77 -1.40 -26.77
C ILE A 38 -3.25 -1.80 -28.18
N GLN A 39 -2.57 -2.77 -28.80
CA GLN A 39 -3.12 -3.53 -29.91
C GLN A 39 -3.05 -5.05 -29.64
N LYS A 40 -4.25 -5.60 -29.39
CA LYS A 40 -4.77 -6.96 -29.62
C LYS A 40 -4.11 -8.16 -28.93
N HIS A 41 -4.90 -8.91 -28.15
CA HIS A 41 -5.66 -10.08 -28.65
C HIS A 41 -6.54 -10.72 -27.55
N THR A 42 -7.86 -10.52 -27.63
CA THR A 42 -8.91 -11.57 -27.64
C THR A 42 -10.24 -10.92 -28.01
N ALA A 43 -10.93 -11.50 -28.98
CA ALA A 43 -12.20 -11.00 -29.50
C ALA A 43 -13.35 -11.43 -28.56
N THR A 44 -13.77 -10.52 -27.70
CA THR A 44 -15.12 -10.46 -27.13
C THR A 44 -15.52 -9.00 -27.16
N THR A 45 -16.72 -8.73 -27.68
CA THR A 45 -17.31 -7.40 -27.85
C THR A 45 -17.23 -6.65 -26.53
N THR A 46 -16.25 -5.76 -26.36
CA THR A 46 -16.17 -4.91 -25.18
C THR A 46 -17.42 -4.02 -25.22
N PRO A 47 -18.34 -4.11 -24.25
CA PRO A 47 -19.48 -3.21 -24.21
C PRO A 47 -18.95 -1.78 -24.21
N ASP A 48 -19.63 -0.84 -24.86
CA ASP A 48 -19.32 0.57 -24.67
C ASP A 48 -19.70 0.96 -23.23
N LEU A 49 -18.77 0.73 -22.31
CA LEU A 49 -18.99 0.84 -20.87
C LEU A 49 -19.46 2.25 -20.49
N LYS A 50 -19.00 3.26 -21.24
CA LYS A 50 -19.28 4.68 -20.97
C LYS A 50 -20.72 5.08 -21.25
N THR A 51 -21.37 4.44 -22.21
CA THR A 51 -22.76 4.75 -22.60
C THR A 51 -23.77 3.78 -22.01
N ALA A 52 -23.33 2.59 -21.58
CA ALA A 52 -24.16 1.60 -20.93
C ALA A 52 -24.76 2.11 -19.60
N LYS A 53 -26.01 1.71 -19.32
CA LYS A 53 -26.68 2.01 -18.05
C LYS A 53 -26.14 1.14 -16.92
N ASP A 54 -26.26 1.62 -15.69
CA ASP A 54 -25.72 0.92 -14.52
C ASP A 54 -26.30 -0.50 -14.34
N ASP A 55 -27.59 -0.72 -14.65
CA ASP A 55 -28.21 -2.05 -14.60
C ASP A 55 -27.67 -2.99 -15.70
N GLU A 56 -27.36 -2.46 -16.88
CA GLU A 56 -26.76 -3.22 -17.99
C GLU A 56 -25.33 -3.63 -17.64
N LEU A 57 -24.56 -2.71 -17.04
CA LEU A 57 -23.21 -2.97 -16.55
C LEU A 57 -23.20 -4.03 -15.44
N LEU A 58 -24.13 -3.94 -14.49
CA LEU A 58 -24.26 -4.92 -13.42
C LEU A 58 -24.62 -6.31 -13.96
N LEU A 59 -25.52 -6.38 -14.96
CA LEU A 59 -25.85 -7.64 -15.63
C LEU A 59 -24.64 -8.21 -16.40
N ALA A 60 -23.92 -7.36 -17.13
CA ALA A 60 -22.72 -7.77 -17.88
C ALA A 60 -21.64 -8.34 -16.95
N ALA A 61 -21.46 -7.76 -15.76
CA ALA A 61 -20.47 -8.21 -14.79
C ALA A 61 -20.69 -9.64 -14.27
N LYS A 62 -21.92 -10.17 -14.34
CA LYS A 62 -22.24 -11.53 -13.87
C LYS A 62 -21.54 -12.61 -14.71
N ASN A 63 -21.55 -12.44 -16.04
CA ASN A 63 -21.03 -13.42 -16.99
C ASN A 63 -19.67 -13.04 -17.57
N ALA A 64 -19.18 -11.86 -17.25
CA ALA A 64 -17.89 -11.34 -17.69
C ALA A 64 -16.70 -12.13 -17.12
N ASP A 65 -15.59 -12.11 -17.87
CA ASP A 65 -14.27 -12.46 -17.35
C ASP A 65 -13.77 -11.43 -16.31
N SER A 66 -12.69 -11.77 -15.62
CA SER A 66 -12.16 -10.95 -14.53
C SER A 66 -11.69 -9.56 -14.98
N GLU A 67 -11.13 -9.44 -16.18
CA GLU A 67 -10.66 -8.15 -16.72
C GLU A 67 -11.83 -7.22 -17.02
N THR A 68 -12.85 -7.75 -17.70
CA THR A 68 -14.09 -7.02 -18.01
C THR A 68 -14.83 -6.62 -16.74
N LYS A 69 -14.84 -7.48 -15.71
CA LYS A 69 -15.39 -7.16 -14.38
C LYS A 69 -14.68 -5.96 -13.73
N ILE A 70 -13.35 -5.93 -13.80
CA ILE A 70 -12.54 -4.82 -13.26
C ILE A 70 -12.82 -3.53 -14.03
N ALA A 71 -12.93 -3.60 -15.37
CA ALA A 71 -13.29 -2.46 -16.20
C ALA A 71 -14.68 -1.91 -15.85
N ILE A 72 -15.68 -2.79 -15.70
CA ILE A 72 -17.04 -2.41 -15.26
C ILE A 72 -17.01 -1.76 -13.88
N ALA A 73 -16.26 -2.34 -12.92
CA ALA A 73 -16.14 -1.78 -11.58
C ALA A 73 -15.54 -0.38 -11.59
N THR A 74 -14.47 -0.19 -12.36
CA THR A 74 -13.81 1.11 -12.51
C THR A 74 -14.78 2.15 -13.05
N GLU A 75 -15.52 1.82 -14.11
CA GLU A 75 -16.50 2.72 -14.71
C GLU A 75 -17.63 3.08 -13.74
N LEU A 76 -18.22 2.10 -13.04
CA LEU A 76 -19.27 2.36 -12.03
C LEU A 76 -18.77 3.23 -10.89
N VAL A 77 -17.53 3.00 -10.42
CA VAL A 77 -16.90 3.84 -9.40
C VAL A 77 -16.68 5.26 -9.93
N GLU A 78 -16.10 5.44 -11.12
CA GLU A 78 -15.82 6.77 -11.68
C GLU A 78 -17.08 7.62 -11.85
N ARG A 79 -18.19 7.00 -12.29
CA ARG A 79 -19.48 7.70 -12.40
C ARG A 79 -20.22 7.85 -11.07
N LYS A 80 -19.68 7.33 -9.96
CA LYS A 80 -20.28 7.30 -8.62
C LYS A 80 -21.65 6.62 -8.63
N SER A 81 -21.72 5.46 -9.27
CA SER A 81 -22.94 4.67 -9.40
C SER A 81 -23.42 4.16 -8.02
N PRO A 82 -24.73 4.23 -7.72
CA PRO A 82 -25.28 3.58 -6.53
C PRO A 82 -25.18 2.04 -6.58
N LYS A 83 -24.92 1.44 -7.75
CA LYS A 83 -24.76 -0.02 -7.93
C LYS A 83 -23.39 -0.55 -7.51
N THR A 84 -22.43 0.33 -7.25
CA THR A 84 -21.07 -0.04 -6.80
C THR A 84 -21.11 -0.95 -5.57
N GLU A 85 -22.02 -0.69 -4.63
CA GLU A 85 -22.17 -1.49 -3.42
C GLU A 85 -22.66 -2.91 -3.72
N GLN A 86 -23.66 -3.04 -4.59
CA GLN A 86 -24.17 -4.33 -5.02
C GLN A 86 -23.10 -5.12 -5.78
N LEU A 87 -22.40 -4.47 -6.71
CA LEU A 87 -21.33 -5.11 -7.47
C LEU A 87 -20.21 -5.64 -6.56
N PHE A 88 -19.83 -4.88 -5.53
CA PHE A 88 -18.85 -5.34 -4.56
C PHE A 88 -19.31 -6.59 -3.80
N ARG A 89 -20.58 -6.66 -3.38
CA ARG A 89 -21.14 -7.84 -2.71
C ARG A 89 -21.09 -9.08 -3.61
N ASP A 90 -21.44 -8.92 -4.88
CA ASP A 90 -21.41 -9.98 -5.89
C ASP A 90 -19.96 -10.46 -6.11
N PHE A 91 -19.00 -9.53 -6.18
CA PHE A 91 -17.59 -9.87 -6.33
C PHE A 91 -16.97 -10.54 -5.10
N LEU A 92 -17.50 -10.31 -3.90
CA LEU A 92 -17.06 -11.05 -2.71
C LEU A 92 -17.43 -12.54 -2.77
N GLU A 93 -18.37 -12.94 -3.62
CA GLU A 93 -18.74 -14.35 -3.86
C GLU A 93 -17.89 -14.98 -4.95
N ASP A 94 -17.25 -14.13 -5.76
CA ASP A 94 -16.39 -14.50 -6.85
C ASP A 94 -14.93 -14.59 -6.37
N ASN A 95 -14.52 -15.79 -5.96
CA ASN A 95 -13.17 -16.04 -5.47
C ASN A 95 -12.11 -16.17 -6.57
N ARG A 96 -12.41 -15.78 -7.81
CA ARG A 96 -11.45 -15.85 -8.92
C ARG A 96 -10.38 -14.78 -8.78
N THR A 97 -9.13 -15.20 -8.98
CA THR A 97 -8.01 -14.29 -9.10
C THR A 97 -7.74 -13.95 -10.56
N VAL A 98 -7.07 -12.82 -10.76
CA VAL A 98 -6.60 -12.36 -12.06
C VAL A 98 -5.22 -11.74 -11.90
N ILE A 99 -4.36 -11.95 -12.89
CA ILE A 99 -3.06 -11.31 -12.94
C ILE A 99 -3.22 -9.99 -13.69
N GLN A 100 -3.03 -8.87 -12.99
CA GLN A 100 -2.98 -7.55 -13.59
C GLN A 100 -1.53 -7.19 -13.93
N LYS A 101 -1.35 -6.43 -15.01
CA LYS A 101 -0.05 -5.89 -15.42
C LYS A 101 -0.06 -4.38 -15.34
N LEU A 102 0.92 -3.82 -14.65
CA LEU A 102 1.20 -2.39 -14.61
C LEU A 102 2.65 -2.18 -15.09
N GLY A 103 2.80 -1.84 -16.37
CA GLY A 103 4.11 -1.82 -17.02
C GLY A 103 4.78 -3.20 -17.02
N SER A 104 5.97 -3.31 -16.45
CA SER A 104 6.70 -4.58 -16.28
C SER A 104 6.32 -5.35 -15.02
N ILE A 105 5.47 -4.80 -14.15
CA ILE A 105 5.08 -5.41 -12.88
C ILE A 105 3.78 -6.19 -13.10
N SER A 106 3.76 -7.46 -12.68
CA SER A 106 2.55 -8.28 -12.63
C SER A 106 2.18 -8.55 -11.18
N TYR A 107 0.89 -8.50 -10.86
CA TYR A 107 0.39 -8.81 -9.52
C TYR A 107 -0.93 -9.56 -9.60
N GLU A 108 -1.15 -10.45 -8.63
CA GLU A 108 -2.41 -11.19 -8.50
C GLU A 108 -3.41 -10.38 -7.68
N THR A 109 -4.65 -10.29 -8.16
CA THR A 109 -5.74 -9.54 -7.52
C THR A 109 -7.08 -10.25 -7.70
N THR A 110 -8.15 -9.65 -7.18
CA THR A 110 -9.55 -10.09 -7.35
C THR A 110 -10.40 -8.91 -7.81
N SER A 111 -11.54 -9.15 -8.46
CA SER A 111 -12.43 -8.05 -8.86
C SER A 111 -12.93 -7.23 -7.66
N ALA A 112 -13.13 -7.86 -6.50
CA ALA A 112 -13.49 -7.15 -5.26
C ALA A 112 -12.34 -6.25 -4.76
N ALA A 113 -11.10 -6.74 -4.79
CA ALA A 113 -9.92 -5.94 -4.42
C ALA A 113 -9.79 -4.70 -5.31
N GLU A 114 -9.89 -4.87 -6.63
CA GLU A 114 -9.79 -3.76 -7.58
C GLU A 114 -10.91 -2.74 -7.44
N LEU A 115 -12.15 -3.18 -7.19
CA LEU A 115 -13.26 -2.26 -6.91
C LEU A 115 -12.99 -1.44 -5.65
N PHE A 116 -12.52 -2.08 -4.58
CA PHE A 116 -12.17 -1.38 -3.34
C PHE A 116 -11.05 -0.35 -3.57
N SER A 117 -9.99 -0.76 -4.28
CA SER A 117 -8.89 0.12 -4.69
C SER A 117 -9.37 1.29 -5.55
N ALA A 118 -10.29 1.05 -6.49
CA ALA A 118 -10.84 2.11 -7.34
C ALA A 118 -11.53 3.18 -6.50
N VAL A 119 -12.35 2.79 -5.49
CA VAL A 119 -12.98 3.74 -4.57
C VAL A 119 -11.92 4.50 -3.75
N ALA A 120 -10.90 3.80 -3.25
CA ALA A 120 -9.82 4.42 -2.50
C ALA A 120 -9.05 5.45 -3.33
N ARG A 121 -8.77 5.17 -4.61
CA ARG A 121 -8.15 6.12 -5.55
C ARG A 121 -9.02 7.36 -5.77
N GLN A 122 -10.35 7.25 -5.71
CA GLN A 122 -11.22 8.43 -5.78
C GLN A 122 -10.99 9.39 -4.60
N LYS A 123 -10.69 8.87 -3.41
CA LYS A 123 -10.30 9.69 -2.25
C LYS A 123 -9.02 10.45 -2.53
N GLU A 124 -7.99 9.77 -3.02
CA GLU A 124 -6.70 10.39 -3.36
C GLU A 124 -6.84 11.44 -4.47
N LYS A 125 -7.66 11.18 -5.50
CA LYS A 125 -8.02 12.17 -6.53
C LYS A 125 -8.67 13.40 -5.89
N ALA A 126 -9.63 13.22 -4.98
CA ALA A 126 -10.31 14.31 -4.29
C ALA A 126 -9.38 15.12 -3.37
N GLU A 127 -8.44 14.47 -2.67
CA GLU A 127 -7.44 15.12 -1.82
C GLU A 127 -6.44 15.93 -2.63
N ARG A 128 -5.92 15.35 -3.72
CA ARG A 128 -5.02 16.04 -4.65
C ARG A 128 -5.67 17.28 -5.27
N LYS A 129 -6.93 17.14 -5.71
CA LYS A 129 -7.71 18.26 -6.25
C LYS A 129 -7.78 19.44 -5.27
N LYS A 130 -7.97 19.20 -3.97
CA LYS A 130 -7.96 20.28 -2.95
C LYS A 130 -6.62 21.03 -2.88
N TYR A 131 -5.50 20.36 -3.11
CA TYR A 131 -4.19 21.01 -3.10
C TYR A 131 -4.01 21.90 -4.34
N TYR A 132 -4.45 21.39 -5.49
CA TYR A 132 -4.31 22.08 -6.77
C TYR A 132 -5.27 23.26 -6.93
N GLU A 133 -6.48 23.18 -6.39
CA GLU A 133 -7.46 24.27 -6.44
C GLU A 133 -7.18 25.41 -5.43
N LYS A 134 -6.16 25.27 -4.56
CA LYS A 134 -5.69 26.38 -3.71
C LYS A 134 -4.96 27.47 -4.50
N THR A 135 -4.50 27.18 -5.71
CA THR A 135 -3.89 28.20 -6.56
C THR A 135 -4.97 29.01 -7.28
N ASN A 136 -4.85 30.34 -7.22
CA ASN A 136 -5.70 31.26 -7.99
C ASN A 136 -5.19 31.46 -9.44
N SER A 137 -4.04 30.87 -9.79
CA SER A 137 -3.47 30.98 -11.14
C SER A 137 -4.11 29.99 -12.10
N LYS A 138 -4.84 30.52 -13.09
CA LYS A 138 -5.47 29.72 -14.14
C LYS A 138 -4.46 28.92 -14.97
N ASN A 139 -3.25 29.44 -15.17
CA ASN A 139 -2.17 28.74 -15.89
C ASN A 139 -1.72 27.50 -15.12
N VAL A 140 -1.48 27.64 -13.81
CA VAL A 140 -1.09 26.51 -12.95
C VAL A 140 -2.20 25.46 -12.91
N GLN A 141 -3.47 25.88 -12.83
CA GLN A 141 -4.59 24.93 -12.90
C GLN A 141 -4.66 24.17 -14.23
N ASN A 142 -4.36 24.83 -15.35
CA ASN A 142 -4.34 24.18 -16.68
C ASN A 142 -3.15 23.24 -16.83
N GLU A 143 -1.96 23.62 -16.35
CA GLU A 143 -0.78 22.75 -16.31
C GLU A 143 -1.04 21.49 -15.47
N LEU A 144 -1.66 21.65 -14.31
CA LEU A 144 -2.01 20.52 -13.43
C LEU A 144 -3.06 19.61 -14.09
N LYS A 145 -4.06 20.17 -14.76
CA LYS A 145 -5.01 19.39 -15.57
C LYS A 145 -4.32 18.64 -16.70
N GLY A 146 -3.34 19.25 -17.35
CA GLY A 146 -2.51 18.60 -18.36
C GLY A 146 -1.69 17.45 -17.78
N LEU A 147 -1.06 17.68 -16.62
CA LEU A 147 -0.17 16.70 -15.98
C LEU A 147 -0.91 15.49 -15.40
N PHE A 148 -2.14 15.68 -14.93
CA PHE A 148 -2.94 14.59 -14.35
C PHE A 148 -4.02 14.05 -15.29
N GLY A 149 -4.21 14.63 -16.48
CA GLY A 149 -5.16 14.15 -17.48
C GLY A 149 -6.55 13.84 -16.91
N ARG A 150 -7.04 12.61 -17.16
CA ARG A 150 -8.34 12.13 -16.66
C ARG A 150 -8.36 11.93 -15.15
N ASP A 151 -7.20 11.72 -14.53
CA ASP A 151 -7.06 11.53 -13.09
C ASP A 151 -7.22 12.82 -12.28
N TYR A 152 -7.27 14.00 -12.94
CA TYR A 152 -7.55 15.27 -12.28
C TYR A 152 -8.97 15.36 -11.72
N SER A 153 -9.95 14.77 -12.41
CA SER A 153 -11.37 14.93 -12.07
C SER A 153 -11.93 13.72 -11.33
N THR A 154 -12.70 13.98 -10.29
CA THR A 154 -13.49 12.95 -9.60
C THR A 154 -14.86 13.51 -9.23
N LYS A 155 -15.88 12.64 -9.27
CA LYS A 155 -17.24 12.93 -8.78
C LYS A 155 -17.39 12.70 -7.28
N TRP A 156 -16.36 12.14 -6.64
CA TRP A 156 -16.35 11.84 -5.21
C TRP A 156 -15.75 12.98 -4.42
N THR A 157 -16.28 13.19 -3.22
CA THR A 157 -15.62 13.96 -2.19
C THR A 157 -14.87 13.04 -1.22
N VAL A 158 -13.88 13.59 -0.50
CA VAL A 158 -13.14 12.86 0.54
C VAL A 158 -14.08 12.28 1.60
N ALA A 159 -15.08 13.07 2.04
CA ALA A 159 -16.04 12.66 3.07
C ALA A 159 -16.92 11.49 2.60
N GLU A 160 -17.28 11.45 1.32
CA GLU A 160 -18.06 10.34 0.76
C GLU A 160 -17.24 9.06 0.67
N CYS A 161 -15.97 9.14 0.24
CA CYS A 161 -15.07 7.99 0.28
C CYS A 161 -14.85 7.49 1.71
N ASP A 162 -14.64 8.40 2.66
CA ASP A 162 -14.48 8.07 4.09
C ASP A 162 -15.73 7.43 4.69
N ALA A 163 -16.92 7.73 4.17
CA ALA A 163 -18.15 7.07 4.57
C ALA A 163 -18.38 5.73 3.85
N PHE A 164 -17.89 5.58 2.62
CA PHE A 164 -18.17 4.42 1.76
C PHE A 164 -17.17 3.26 1.97
N LEU A 165 -15.88 3.53 2.10
CA LEU A 165 -14.85 2.50 2.34
C LEU A 165 -15.12 1.67 3.60
N PRO A 166 -15.54 2.25 4.75
CA PRO A 166 -15.92 1.47 5.92
C PRO A 166 -17.14 0.57 5.68
N LYS A 167 -18.08 0.98 4.82
CA LYS A 167 -19.24 0.14 4.46
C LYS A 167 -18.79 -1.09 3.67
N LEU A 168 -17.94 -0.91 2.65
CA LEU A 168 -17.38 -2.04 1.89
C LEU A 168 -16.56 -2.96 2.79
N THR A 169 -15.74 -2.39 3.66
CA THR A 169 -14.96 -3.15 4.66
C THR A 169 -15.88 -3.99 5.56
N ALA A 170 -16.97 -3.41 6.06
CA ALA A 170 -17.94 -4.13 6.88
C ALA A 170 -18.60 -5.29 6.12
N MET A 171 -18.88 -5.14 4.82
CA MET A 171 -19.43 -6.21 3.98
C MET A 171 -18.47 -7.37 3.82
N ALA A 172 -17.18 -7.09 3.53
CA ALA A 172 -16.16 -8.12 3.46
C ALA A 172 -16.02 -8.84 4.80
N LEU A 173 -15.94 -8.07 5.89
CA LEU A 173 -15.81 -8.64 7.23
C LEU A 173 -17.06 -9.38 7.72
N ALA A 174 -18.24 -9.20 7.12
CA ALA A 174 -19.43 -9.95 7.49
C ALA A 174 -19.44 -11.39 6.92
N LYS A 175 -18.70 -11.66 5.84
CA LYS A 175 -18.63 -12.98 5.19
C LYS A 175 -17.53 -13.84 5.79
N ASN A 176 -17.74 -15.15 5.95
CA ASN A 176 -16.69 -16.06 6.45
C ASN A 176 -15.72 -16.51 5.34
N GLU A 177 -16.20 -16.50 4.11
CA GLU A 177 -15.42 -16.80 2.91
C GLU A 177 -15.20 -15.49 2.15
N VAL A 178 -13.98 -14.97 2.22
CA VAL A 178 -13.51 -13.84 1.42
C VAL A 178 -12.09 -14.17 0.99
N HIS A 179 -11.80 -14.00 -0.29
CA HIS A 179 -10.47 -14.25 -0.81
C HIS A 179 -9.41 -13.40 -0.06
N PRO A 180 -8.26 -13.99 0.37
CA PRO A 180 -7.26 -13.28 1.16
C PRO A 180 -6.72 -12.03 0.45
N GLN A 181 -6.57 -12.05 -0.87
CA GLN A 181 -6.13 -10.86 -1.62
C GLN A 181 -7.10 -9.68 -1.49
N THR A 182 -8.41 -9.91 -1.40
CA THR A 182 -9.37 -8.85 -1.13
C THR A 182 -9.16 -8.24 0.25
N LEU A 183 -8.96 -9.08 1.27
CA LEU A 183 -8.70 -8.60 2.63
C LEU A 183 -7.36 -7.88 2.73
N ASN A 184 -6.31 -8.40 2.09
CA ASN A 184 -5.00 -7.76 2.01
C ASN A 184 -5.10 -6.36 1.41
N GLN A 185 -5.75 -6.22 0.26
CA GLN A 185 -5.95 -4.93 -0.38
C GLN A 185 -6.72 -3.96 0.52
N ILE A 186 -7.80 -4.42 1.16
CA ILE A 186 -8.57 -3.61 2.12
C ILE A 186 -7.65 -3.09 3.22
N PHE A 187 -6.88 -3.97 3.85
CA PHE A 187 -6.09 -3.58 5.01
C PHE A 187 -4.83 -2.80 4.65
N GLU A 188 -4.17 -3.06 3.53
CA GLU A 188 -3.10 -2.21 3.05
C GLU A 188 -3.61 -0.78 2.80
N THR A 189 -4.74 -0.65 2.11
CA THR A 189 -5.39 0.64 1.83
C THR A 189 -5.77 1.38 3.11
N LEU A 190 -6.26 0.66 4.12
CA LEU A 190 -6.61 1.21 5.43
C LEU A 190 -5.41 1.37 6.37
N GLN A 191 -4.18 1.20 5.88
CA GLN A 191 -2.94 1.27 6.66
C GLN A 191 -2.94 0.35 7.89
N TYR A 192 -3.52 -0.84 7.71
CA TYR A 192 -3.68 -1.91 8.70
C TYR A 192 -4.55 -1.52 9.89
N LYS A 193 -5.41 -0.50 9.75
CA LYS A 193 -6.31 -0.07 10.83
C LYS A 193 -7.65 -0.80 10.71
N SER A 194 -8.12 -1.33 11.84
CA SER A 194 -9.46 -1.91 11.97
C SER A 194 -9.98 -1.69 13.39
N LYS A 195 -11.31 -1.68 13.53
CA LYS A 195 -12.00 -1.67 14.84
C LYS A 195 -12.51 -3.05 15.25
N ASN A 196 -12.49 -4.04 14.34
CA ASN A 196 -13.16 -5.32 14.55
C ASN A 196 -12.14 -6.43 14.87
N TYR A 197 -11.58 -6.38 16.08
CA TYR A 197 -10.51 -7.30 16.53
C TYR A 197 -10.85 -8.76 16.27
N GLU A 198 -12.04 -9.24 16.69
CA GLU A 198 -12.42 -10.64 16.56
C GLU A 198 -12.49 -11.11 15.10
N ARG A 199 -13.00 -10.28 14.19
CA ARG A 199 -13.02 -10.63 12.75
C ARG A 199 -11.62 -10.61 12.15
N ILE A 200 -10.76 -9.67 12.54
CA ILE A 200 -9.35 -9.68 12.09
C ILE A 200 -8.65 -10.93 12.61
N LYS A 201 -8.83 -11.28 13.88
CA LYS A 201 -8.25 -12.47 14.51
C LYS A 201 -8.69 -13.75 13.79
N PHE A 202 -9.98 -13.85 13.47
CA PHE A 202 -10.52 -14.96 12.67
C PHE A 202 -9.79 -15.10 11.32
N PHE A 203 -9.70 -14.03 10.54
CA PHE A 203 -9.06 -14.09 9.22
C PHE A 203 -7.55 -14.27 9.29
N ALA A 204 -6.87 -13.63 10.23
CA ALA A 204 -5.44 -13.80 10.45
C ALA A 204 -5.09 -15.25 10.77
N ARG A 205 -5.91 -15.96 11.54
CA ARG A 205 -5.74 -17.40 11.81
C ARG A 205 -6.10 -18.27 10.60
N LYS A 206 -7.06 -17.85 9.78
CA LYS A 206 -7.49 -18.59 8.60
C LYS A 206 -6.48 -18.54 7.45
N TYR A 207 -5.90 -17.37 7.17
CA TYR A 207 -5.05 -17.16 6.00
C TYR A 207 -3.59 -16.83 6.32
N ALA A 208 -3.31 -16.24 7.50
CA ALA A 208 -1.98 -15.84 7.94
C ALA A 208 -1.16 -15.07 6.88
N SER A 209 -1.79 -14.16 6.14
CA SER A 209 -1.08 -13.22 5.25
C SER A 209 -0.44 -12.08 6.06
N GLU A 210 0.62 -11.49 5.51
CA GLU A 210 1.39 -10.42 6.17
C GLU A 210 0.50 -9.24 6.58
N GLU A 211 -0.42 -8.83 5.70
CA GLU A 211 -1.33 -7.70 5.93
C GLU A 211 -2.35 -8.00 7.03
N LEU A 212 -2.87 -9.24 7.09
CA LEU A 212 -3.79 -9.68 8.14
C LEU A 212 -3.09 -9.79 9.49
N LEU A 213 -1.87 -10.34 9.52
CA LEU A 213 -1.06 -10.41 10.73
C LEU A 213 -0.68 -9.00 11.22
N ALA A 214 -0.33 -8.10 10.30
CA ALA A 214 -0.05 -6.69 10.61
C ALA A 214 -1.27 -5.97 11.19
N THR A 215 -2.45 -6.21 10.61
CA THR A 215 -3.70 -5.66 11.10
C THR A 215 -4.06 -6.22 12.48
N LEU A 216 -3.78 -7.50 12.74
CA LEU A 216 -3.97 -8.10 14.07
C LEU A 216 -3.01 -7.48 15.10
N ALA A 217 -1.73 -7.34 14.76
CA ALA A 217 -0.71 -6.77 15.64
C ALA A 217 -1.00 -5.31 16.04
N ARG A 218 -1.69 -4.54 15.21
CA ARG A 218 -2.11 -3.15 15.54
C ARG A 218 -2.98 -3.04 16.79
N PHE A 219 -3.69 -4.10 17.17
CA PHE A 219 -4.45 -4.16 18.42
C PHE A 219 -3.56 -4.34 19.65
N LYS A 220 -2.29 -4.73 19.46
CA LYS A 220 -1.29 -4.91 20.53
C LYS A 220 -1.78 -5.82 21.67
N ASN A 221 -2.56 -6.84 21.34
CA ASN A 221 -3.07 -7.79 22.31
C ASN A 221 -1.98 -8.81 22.66
N PRO A 222 -1.52 -8.89 23.92
CA PRO A 222 -0.45 -9.81 24.32
C PRO A 222 -0.78 -11.29 24.05
N SER A 223 -2.07 -11.66 24.03
CA SER A 223 -2.49 -13.04 23.74
C SER A 223 -2.19 -13.50 22.30
N ASP A 224 -1.91 -12.58 21.38
CA ASP A 224 -1.58 -12.90 20.00
C ASP A 224 -0.07 -13.07 19.76
N VAL A 225 0.79 -12.74 20.74
CA VAL A 225 2.25 -12.80 20.58
C VAL A 225 2.72 -14.20 20.19
N THR A 226 2.25 -15.24 20.87
CA THR A 226 2.61 -16.63 20.57
C THR A 226 2.23 -17.00 19.14
N PHE A 227 1.00 -16.70 18.74
CA PHE A 227 0.50 -16.98 17.38
C PHE A 227 1.30 -16.24 16.30
N LEU A 228 1.61 -14.95 16.53
CA LEU A 228 2.39 -14.13 15.60
C LEU A 228 3.83 -14.67 15.46
N LYS A 229 4.46 -15.11 16.55
CA LYS A 229 5.81 -15.73 16.51
C LYS A 229 5.85 -16.98 15.64
N GLU A 230 4.80 -17.80 15.68
CA GLU A 230 4.71 -19.05 14.90
C GLU A 230 4.70 -18.79 13.38
N GLN A 231 4.31 -17.58 12.94
CA GLN A 231 4.25 -17.24 11.51
C GLN A 231 5.61 -16.85 10.90
N LYS A 232 6.68 -16.78 11.70
CA LYS A 232 8.06 -16.51 11.26
C LYS A 232 8.15 -15.26 10.37
N GLU A 233 8.70 -15.39 9.17
CA GLU A 233 8.95 -14.29 8.23
C GLU A 233 7.70 -13.48 7.91
N LYS A 234 6.54 -14.13 7.80
CA LYS A 234 5.25 -13.46 7.53
C LYS A 234 4.84 -12.49 8.64
N SER A 235 5.43 -12.61 9.83
CA SER A 235 5.14 -11.75 10.97
C SER A 235 6.01 -10.50 11.03
N TYR A 236 7.03 -10.31 10.19
CA TYR A 236 7.92 -9.16 10.33
C TYR A 236 7.19 -7.82 10.22
N LEU A 237 6.30 -7.68 9.25
CA LEU A 237 5.44 -6.51 9.16
C LEU A 237 4.59 -6.32 10.42
N ALA A 238 4.06 -7.41 10.98
CA ALA A 238 3.29 -7.39 12.22
C ALA A 238 4.12 -6.95 13.44
N ILE A 239 5.34 -7.46 13.57
CA ILE A 239 6.28 -7.09 14.63
C ILE A 239 6.65 -5.60 14.55
N SER A 240 6.73 -5.03 13.34
CA SER A 240 6.97 -3.58 13.19
C SER A 240 5.87 -2.71 13.81
N TYR A 241 4.63 -3.22 13.88
CA TYR A 241 3.50 -2.54 14.51
C TYR A 241 3.34 -2.86 16.00
N PHE A 242 3.83 -4.02 16.43
CA PHE A 242 3.81 -4.47 17.82
C PHE A 242 5.17 -5.07 18.22
N PRO A 243 6.18 -4.22 18.51
CA PRO A 243 7.53 -4.67 18.87
C PRO A 243 7.56 -5.16 20.34
N ASP A 244 6.90 -6.28 20.61
CA ASP A 244 6.90 -6.95 21.91
C ASP A 244 8.24 -7.67 22.17
N ALA A 245 8.74 -7.63 23.41
CA ALA A 245 10.01 -8.26 23.78
C ALA A 245 10.09 -9.76 23.42
N GLY A 246 8.94 -10.45 23.39
CA GLY A 246 8.84 -11.85 23.01
C GLY A 246 9.28 -12.18 21.58
N PHE A 247 9.27 -11.21 20.64
CA PHE A 247 9.68 -11.45 19.26
C PHE A 247 11.19 -11.26 19.02
N PHE A 248 11.91 -10.57 19.92
CA PHE A 248 13.27 -10.11 19.62
C PHE A 248 14.26 -11.26 19.42
N GLY A 249 14.11 -12.36 20.18
CA GLY A 249 14.91 -13.57 19.99
C GLY A 249 14.79 -14.13 18.57
N THR A 250 13.57 -14.22 18.05
CA THR A 250 13.30 -14.67 16.68
C THR A 250 13.92 -13.76 15.63
N LEU A 251 13.90 -12.44 15.84
CA LEU A 251 14.57 -11.49 14.93
C LEU A 251 16.08 -11.70 14.93
N LYS A 252 16.69 -11.87 16.11
CA LYS A 252 18.13 -12.10 16.23
C LYS A 252 18.57 -13.37 15.50
N GLU A 253 17.80 -14.46 15.63
CA GLU A 253 18.05 -15.73 14.95
C GLU A 253 17.93 -15.61 13.43
N ALA A 254 17.00 -14.81 12.93
CA ALA A 254 16.77 -14.60 11.50
C ALA A 254 17.80 -13.69 10.82
N SER A 255 18.53 -12.87 11.58
CA SER A 255 19.40 -11.83 11.01
C SER A 255 20.38 -12.26 9.92
N PRO A 256 21.05 -13.43 10.00
CA PRO A 256 22.00 -13.85 8.97
C PRO A 256 21.36 -14.04 7.59
N SER A 257 20.06 -14.36 7.54
CA SER A 257 19.35 -14.70 6.31
C SER A 257 18.47 -13.57 5.76
N PHE A 258 18.08 -12.61 6.61
CA PHE A 258 17.07 -11.60 6.27
C PHE A 258 17.57 -10.16 6.31
N TYR A 259 18.87 -9.91 6.39
CA TYR A 259 19.43 -8.56 6.53
C TYR A 259 19.11 -7.59 5.37
N THR A 260 18.64 -8.07 4.21
CA THR A 260 18.13 -7.24 3.09
C THR A 260 16.60 -7.19 2.99
N ASN A 261 15.87 -7.97 3.79
CA ASN A 261 14.42 -7.97 3.76
C ASN A 261 13.88 -6.70 4.46
N GLN A 262 13.09 -5.91 3.73
CA GLN A 262 12.62 -4.61 4.19
C GLN A 262 11.70 -4.70 5.42
N ASP A 263 10.81 -5.70 5.48
CA ASP A 263 9.89 -5.87 6.61
C ASP A 263 10.63 -6.32 7.87
N TYR A 264 11.64 -7.18 7.72
CA TYR A 264 12.55 -7.55 8.79
C TYR A 264 13.33 -6.34 9.33
N GLN A 265 13.92 -5.53 8.44
CA GLN A 265 14.61 -4.30 8.84
C GLN A 265 13.67 -3.32 9.57
N ASN A 266 12.44 -3.16 9.07
CA ASN A 266 11.40 -2.37 9.74
C ASN A 266 11.06 -2.91 11.13
N ALA A 267 10.92 -4.23 11.27
CA ALA A 267 10.65 -4.90 12.54
C ALA A 267 11.76 -4.60 13.57
N VAL A 268 13.04 -4.71 13.18
CA VAL A 268 14.16 -4.39 14.07
C VAL A 268 14.20 -2.90 14.41
N CYS A 269 13.97 -2.03 13.43
CA CYS A 269 13.93 -0.58 13.62
C CYS A 269 12.88 -0.16 14.66
N ALA A 270 11.73 -0.83 14.71
CA ALA A 270 10.61 -0.49 15.58
C ALA A 270 10.89 -0.63 17.09
N TYR A 271 11.87 -1.46 17.50
CA TYR A 271 12.17 -1.71 18.92
C TYR A 271 12.76 -0.52 19.66
N LYS A 272 13.59 0.30 19.00
CA LYS A 272 14.25 1.46 19.61
C LYS A 272 14.98 1.12 20.92
N THR A 273 15.79 0.06 20.91
CA THR A 273 16.61 -0.37 22.04
C THR A 273 18.09 -0.43 21.69
N ALA A 274 18.95 -0.62 22.69
CA ALA A 274 20.37 -0.87 22.47
C ALA A 274 20.61 -2.20 21.72
N GLN A 275 19.77 -3.21 21.97
CA GLN A 275 19.85 -4.51 21.31
C GLN A 275 19.49 -4.39 19.82
N SER A 276 18.42 -3.67 19.49
CA SER A 276 18.06 -3.42 18.08
C SER A 276 19.10 -2.58 17.37
N LYS A 277 19.71 -1.59 18.04
CA LYS A 277 20.86 -0.84 17.49
C LYS A 277 22.01 -1.79 17.12
N ALA A 278 22.42 -2.67 18.03
CA ALA A 278 23.49 -3.62 17.76
C ALA A 278 23.17 -4.55 16.58
N LEU A 279 21.91 -4.98 16.46
CA LEU A 279 21.46 -5.79 15.34
C LEU A 279 21.51 -5.02 14.01
N LEU A 280 21.12 -3.74 13.99
CA LEU A 280 21.27 -2.88 12.81
C LEU A 280 22.73 -2.65 12.43
N ASP A 281 23.63 -2.49 13.41
CA ASP A 281 25.07 -2.43 13.18
C ASP A 281 25.57 -3.71 12.47
N THR A 282 25.13 -4.89 12.90
CA THR A 282 25.43 -6.17 12.26
C THR A 282 24.85 -6.28 10.84
N MET A 283 23.65 -5.74 10.60
CA MET A 283 23.08 -5.71 9.25
C MET A 283 23.92 -4.85 8.30
N CYS A 284 24.42 -3.69 8.75
CA CYS A 284 25.30 -2.84 7.95
C CYS A 284 26.55 -3.60 7.51
N ASP A 285 27.17 -4.34 8.44
CA ASP A 285 28.34 -5.17 8.14
C ASP A 285 27.99 -6.31 7.17
N SER A 286 26.85 -6.96 7.37
CA SER A 286 26.38 -8.06 6.50
C SER A 286 26.08 -7.59 5.08
N ILE A 287 25.44 -6.43 4.90
CA ILE A 287 25.21 -5.82 3.59
C ILE A 287 26.56 -5.53 2.92
N PHE A 288 27.48 -4.88 3.64
CA PHE A 288 28.77 -4.50 3.09
C PHE A 288 29.65 -5.70 2.70
N SER A 289 29.66 -6.76 3.51
CA SER A 289 30.47 -7.95 3.26
C SER A 289 29.89 -8.87 2.19
N ASN A 290 28.58 -8.98 2.07
CA ASN A 290 27.94 -9.95 1.19
C ASN A 290 27.52 -9.37 -0.17
N GLN A 291 27.28 -8.05 -0.28
CA GLN A 291 26.97 -7.40 -1.56
C GLN A 291 28.25 -6.90 -2.23
N LYS A 292 28.79 -7.72 -3.16
CA LYS A 292 30.03 -7.40 -3.89
C LYS A 292 29.84 -6.27 -4.90
N ASP A 293 28.67 -6.20 -5.52
CA ASP A 293 28.34 -5.13 -6.44
C ASP A 293 28.09 -3.82 -5.67
N LYS A 294 28.83 -2.78 -6.03
CA LYS A 294 28.76 -1.49 -5.33
C LYS A 294 27.38 -0.87 -5.41
N THR A 295 26.73 -0.91 -6.57
CA THR A 295 25.40 -0.30 -6.75
C THR A 295 24.37 -1.02 -5.89
N GLN A 296 24.31 -2.35 -5.94
CA GLN A 296 23.39 -3.14 -5.10
C GLN A 296 23.65 -2.95 -3.60
N ARG A 297 24.92 -2.86 -3.21
CA ARG A 297 25.32 -2.61 -1.81
C ARG A 297 24.87 -1.23 -1.34
N ASP A 298 25.17 -0.20 -2.11
CA ASP A 298 24.86 1.18 -1.76
C ASP A 298 23.33 1.40 -1.77
N ASP A 299 22.60 0.78 -2.70
CA ASP A 299 21.13 0.77 -2.72
C ASP A 299 20.55 0.11 -1.46
N ALA A 300 21.06 -1.05 -1.05
CA ALA A 300 20.61 -1.74 0.16
C ALA A 300 20.92 -0.94 1.44
N LEU A 301 22.10 -0.31 1.51
CA LEU A 301 22.48 0.57 2.60
C LEU A 301 21.59 1.83 2.65
N PHE A 302 21.29 2.42 1.50
CA PHE A 302 20.42 3.60 1.40
C PHE A 302 18.97 3.28 1.81
N GLN A 303 18.45 2.11 1.42
CA GLN A 303 17.15 1.63 1.88
C GLN A 303 17.12 1.50 3.41
N LEU A 304 18.13 0.85 4.01
CA LEU A 304 18.25 0.72 5.47
C LEU A 304 18.36 2.09 6.15
N TYR A 305 19.13 3.02 5.58
CA TYR A 305 19.25 4.39 6.08
C TYR A 305 17.87 5.05 6.21
N GLY A 306 17.06 5.01 5.14
CA GLY A 306 15.74 5.63 5.13
C GLY A 306 14.81 5.04 6.19
N LEU A 307 14.87 3.73 6.45
CA LEU A 307 14.09 3.07 7.50
C LEU A 307 14.52 3.53 8.90
N ILE A 308 15.84 3.59 9.15
CA ILE A 308 16.41 4.00 10.45
C ILE A 308 16.09 5.48 10.72
N GLU A 309 16.29 6.35 9.73
CA GLU A 309 16.04 7.80 9.84
C GLU A 309 14.58 8.07 10.19
N LYS A 310 13.64 7.39 9.53
CA LYS A 310 12.19 7.51 9.78
C LYS A 310 11.80 7.19 11.23
N GLN A 311 12.59 6.39 11.95
CA GLN A 311 12.31 6.09 13.37
C GLN A 311 12.57 7.28 14.29
N ASN A 312 13.40 8.24 13.87
CA ASN A 312 13.84 9.40 14.64
C ASN A 312 14.29 9.03 16.07
N PHE A 313 15.15 8.01 16.18
CA PHE A 313 15.63 7.50 17.47
C PHE A 313 17.12 7.85 17.65
N LYS A 314 17.42 8.77 18.56
CA LYS A 314 18.77 9.35 18.76
C LYS A 314 19.89 8.31 18.86
N PRO A 315 19.75 7.17 19.57
CA PRO A 315 20.81 6.15 19.62
C PRO A 315 21.19 5.54 18.26
N TYR A 316 20.31 5.57 17.27
CA TYR A 316 20.61 5.09 15.92
C TYR A 316 21.47 6.06 15.09
N ALA A 317 21.73 7.28 15.56
CA ALA A 317 22.56 8.25 14.83
C ALA A 317 23.99 7.73 14.52
N SER A 318 24.52 6.86 15.37
CA SER A 318 25.82 6.21 15.11
C SER A 318 25.76 5.16 14.00
N VAL A 319 24.62 4.48 13.84
CA VAL A 319 24.37 3.54 12.74
C VAL A 319 24.25 4.29 11.42
N LEU A 320 23.54 5.43 11.39
CA LEU A 320 23.44 6.28 10.21
C LEU A 320 24.82 6.76 9.74
N LYS A 321 25.66 7.26 10.65
CA LYS A 321 27.06 7.65 10.35
C LYS A 321 27.89 6.48 9.83
N LYS A 322 27.65 5.26 10.34
CA LYS A 322 28.31 4.05 9.84
C LYS A 322 27.90 3.77 8.39
N ILE A 323 26.60 3.86 8.08
CA ILE A 323 26.10 3.70 6.71
C ILE A 323 26.76 4.71 5.76
N ASP A 324 26.82 5.99 6.14
CA ASP A 324 27.51 7.04 5.34
C ASP A 324 28.98 6.67 5.06
N ALA A 325 29.68 6.21 6.09
CA ALA A 325 31.08 5.81 5.97
C ALA A 325 31.26 4.55 5.09
N LEU A 326 30.29 3.63 5.08
CA LEU A 326 30.33 2.42 4.23
C LEU A 326 30.06 2.76 2.76
N MET A 327 29.09 3.62 2.47
CA MET A 327 28.79 4.06 1.10
C MET A 327 29.94 4.89 0.50
N ALA A 328 30.71 5.60 1.32
CA ALA A 328 31.89 6.34 0.87
C ALA A 328 33.08 5.44 0.49
N LYS A 329 33.10 4.17 0.91
CA LYS A 329 34.19 3.23 0.58
C LYS A 329 34.07 2.78 -0.89
N ARG A 330 35.20 2.82 -1.59
CA ARG A 330 35.30 2.39 -2.99
C ARG A 330 35.20 0.88 -3.09
#